data_AF-A0A7C6YJT2-F1
#
_entry.id   AF-A0A7C6YJT2-F1
#
_cell.length_a   1.000
_cell.length_b   1.000
_cell.length_c   1.000
_cell.angle_alpha   90.00
_cell.angle_beta   90.00
_cell.angle_gamma   90.00
#
_symmetry.space_group_name_H-M   'P 1'
#
loop_
_entity.id
_entity.type
_entity.pdbx_description
1 polymer ?
#
loop_
_entity_poly.entity_id
_entity_poly.type
_entity_poly.pdbx_seq_one_letter_code
_entity_poly.pdbx_strand_id
1 'polypeptide(L)'
;MKGFTHFMSGVAVASFGPWAIDAALAGNPIFFILGGACGILPDTLDFKFYRFFYHHDVYVEPDPANLDPQIVADEIARAVAMAHDENRYINLKLSSVRLGADHWQQYNVTFDNEKKEVVVTFGPVVNTGQVPIPGTEDLTTGVGRAPIKSRVIQTYDAALKVDIFDGPTIGLKPLGNEEGDLDLEFLPWHREWSHSLTMGAFLGLLWMIGAMLWAGLPVLEGLTGWKAILGGLFTHYSVAWQGFITIAACYGIHVIEDQLGHMGSNIFYPFTKNRTPGLQWMHSGDGLPNFLTVWISCILIFWNLHRAIPEPTYHFSLLHLLMVALIIPGLIMGALHWLFTRGTRVDAIVDTTDDEWSASKAG
;
A
#
# COMPACT_ATOMS: atom_id res chain seq x y z
N MET A 1 1.57 0.03 -4.10
CA MET A 1 0.97 0.78 -5.25
C MET A 1 -0.31 1.44 -4.76
N LYS A 2 -1.16 2.04 -5.61
CA LYS A 2 -2.49 2.50 -5.17
C LYS A 2 -3.45 1.30 -5.04
N GLY A 3 -4.44 1.41 -4.15
CA GLY A 3 -5.39 0.32 -3.87
C GLY A 3 -6.13 -0.23 -5.09
N PHE A 4 -6.46 0.62 -6.08
CA PHE A 4 -7.09 0.17 -7.32
C PHE A 4 -6.16 -0.72 -8.17
N THR A 5 -4.86 -0.46 -8.14
CA THR A 5 -3.87 -1.29 -8.82
C THR A 5 -3.86 -2.70 -8.24
N HIS A 6 -3.81 -2.80 -6.90
CA HIS A 6 -3.87 -4.08 -6.20
C HIS A 6 -5.17 -4.86 -6.47
N PHE A 7 -6.31 -4.15 -6.49
CA PHE A 7 -7.60 -4.73 -6.89
C PHE A 7 -7.52 -5.37 -8.29
N MET A 8 -7.05 -4.60 -9.29
CA MET A 8 -6.97 -5.07 -10.68
C MET A 8 -6.01 -6.24 -10.84
N SER A 9 -4.88 -6.23 -10.14
CA SER A 9 -3.93 -7.34 -10.13
C SER A 9 -4.53 -8.61 -9.52
N GLY A 10 -5.33 -8.48 -8.45
CA GLY A 10 -6.10 -9.60 -7.90
C GLY A 10 -7.09 -10.20 -8.91
N VAL A 11 -7.85 -9.35 -9.62
CA VAL A 11 -8.76 -9.80 -10.71
C VAL A 11 -7.97 -10.50 -11.84
N ALA A 12 -6.81 -9.96 -12.21
CA ALA A 12 -5.96 -10.55 -13.23
C ALA A 12 -5.43 -11.92 -12.82
N VAL A 13 -4.95 -12.08 -11.58
CA VAL A 13 -4.49 -13.37 -11.06
C VAL A 13 -5.63 -14.40 -11.04
N ALA A 14 -6.84 -14.01 -10.62
CA ALA A 14 -8.00 -14.90 -10.66
C ALA A 14 -8.28 -15.42 -12.09
N SER A 15 -8.07 -14.59 -13.12
CA SER A 15 -8.31 -14.97 -14.53
C SER A 15 -7.43 -16.12 -15.03
N PHE A 16 -6.31 -16.41 -14.37
CA PHE A 16 -5.44 -17.55 -14.73
C PHE A 16 -6.01 -18.90 -14.27
N GLY A 17 -6.94 -18.91 -13.30
CA GLY A 17 -7.64 -20.11 -12.87
C GLY A 17 -8.65 -20.56 -13.93
N PRO A 18 -8.52 -21.76 -14.52
CA PRO A 18 -9.51 -22.25 -15.50
C PRO A 18 -10.93 -22.27 -14.93
N TRP A 19 -11.07 -22.63 -13.65
CA TRP A 19 -12.35 -22.63 -12.94
C TRP A 19 -13.00 -21.25 -12.85
N ALA A 20 -12.21 -20.18 -12.75
CA ALA A 20 -12.72 -18.82 -12.70
C ALA A 20 -13.34 -18.42 -14.05
N ILE A 21 -12.67 -18.81 -15.13
CA ILE A 21 -13.13 -18.57 -16.49
C ILE A 21 -14.37 -19.41 -16.80
N ASP A 22 -14.34 -20.71 -16.50
CA ASP A 22 -15.48 -21.61 -16.72
C ASP A 22 -16.72 -21.14 -15.94
N ALA A 23 -16.53 -20.74 -14.67
CA ALA A 23 -17.61 -20.17 -13.87
C ALA A 23 -18.15 -18.88 -14.48
N ALA A 24 -17.29 -17.97 -14.93
CA ALA A 24 -17.72 -16.72 -15.56
C ALA A 24 -18.47 -16.94 -16.87
N LEU A 25 -18.04 -17.88 -17.71
CA LEU A 25 -18.76 -18.28 -18.92
C LEU A 25 -20.13 -18.91 -18.61
N ALA A 26 -20.25 -19.59 -17.47
CA ALA A 26 -21.52 -20.08 -16.94
C ALA A 26 -22.37 -18.99 -16.24
N GLY A 27 -21.94 -17.72 -16.28
CA GLY A 27 -22.66 -16.59 -15.68
C GLY A 27 -22.37 -16.35 -14.19
N ASN A 28 -21.37 -17.04 -13.62
CA ASN A 28 -20.98 -16.90 -12.22
C ASN A 28 -19.59 -16.22 -12.07
N PRO A 29 -19.53 -14.92 -11.77
CA PRO A 29 -18.28 -14.17 -11.67
C PRO A 29 -17.59 -14.29 -10.29
N ILE A 30 -18.03 -15.20 -9.41
CA ILE A 30 -17.62 -15.19 -7.99
C ILE A 30 -16.10 -15.22 -7.78
N PHE A 31 -15.35 -15.97 -8.59
CA PHE A 31 -13.90 -16.05 -8.47
C PHE A 31 -13.20 -14.73 -8.86
N PHE A 32 -13.75 -13.98 -9.81
CA PHE A 32 -13.24 -12.65 -10.15
C PHE A 32 -13.54 -11.63 -9.04
N ILE A 33 -14.73 -11.70 -8.45
CA ILE A 33 -15.11 -10.86 -7.30
C ILE A 33 -14.20 -11.17 -6.11
N LEU A 34 -13.99 -12.45 -5.81
CA LEU A 34 -13.05 -12.89 -4.77
C LEU A 34 -11.62 -12.42 -5.08
N GLY A 35 -11.17 -12.53 -6.32
CA GLY A 35 -9.85 -12.06 -6.74
C GLY A 35 -9.63 -10.58 -6.47
N GLY A 36 -10.57 -9.73 -6.91
CA GLY A 36 -10.50 -8.29 -6.64
C GLY A 36 -10.60 -7.95 -5.16
N ALA A 37 -11.52 -8.59 -4.43
CA ALA A 37 -11.67 -8.40 -2.99
C ALA A 37 -10.39 -8.77 -2.23
N CYS A 38 -9.81 -9.95 -2.49
CA CYS A 38 -8.56 -10.39 -1.86
C CYS A 38 -7.35 -9.55 -2.29
N GLY A 39 -7.35 -9.01 -3.51
CA GLY A 39 -6.32 -8.11 -3.99
C GLY A 39 -6.26 -6.79 -3.23
N ILE A 40 -7.39 -6.22 -2.80
CA ILE A 40 -7.43 -4.97 -2.01
C ILE A 40 -7.55 -5.20 -0.50
N LEU A 41 -7.78 -6.44 -0.07
CA LEU A 41 -8.09 -6.75 1.33
C LEU A 41 -6.97 -6.36 2.31
N PRO A 42 -5.67 -6.58 2.05
CA PRO A 42 -4.60 -6.16 2.96
C PRO A 42 -4.69 -4.68 3.35
N ASP A 43 -4.71 -3.80 2.35
CA ASP A 43 -4.90 -2.34 2.54
C ASP A 43 -6.22 -2.04 3.27
N THR A 44 -7.29 -2.73 2.90
CA THR A 44 -8.60 -2.50 3.50
C THR A 44 -8.59 -2.83 4.99
N LEU A 45 -7.97 -3.95 5.39
CA LEU A 45 -7.81 -4.34 6.79
C LEU A 45 -7.02 -3.28 7.56
N ASP A 46 -5.92 -2.80 7.00
CA ASP A 46 -5.08 -1.82 7.67
C ASP A 46 -5.76 -0.46 7.81
N PHE A 47 -6.18 0.13 6.68
CA PHE A 47 -6.67 1.50 6.65
C PHE A 47 -8.10 1.66 7.16
N LYS A 48 -8.94 0.61 7.12
CA LYS A 48 -10.34 0.69 7.58
C LYS A 48 -10.56 0.08 8.96
N PHE A 49 -9.63 -0.75 9.46
CA PHE A 49 -9.79 -1.41 10.75
C PHE A 49 -8.56 -1.24 11.63
N TYR A 50 -7.42 -1.84 11.26
CA TYR A 50 -6.29 -2.00 12.18
C TYR A 50 -5.71 -0.67 12.66
N ARG A 51 -5.67 0.35 11.78
CA ARG A 51 -5.27 1.72 12.12
C ARG A 51 -6.00 2.26 13.35
N PHE A 52 -7.30 2.00 13.49
CA PHE A 52 -8.11 2.53 14.60
C PHE A 52 -7.91 1.79 15.91
N PHE A 53 -7.38 0.56 15.87
CA PHE A 53 -7.02 -0.22 17.04
C PHE A 53 -5.54 -0.08 17.41
N TYR A 54 -4.78 0.69 16.63
CA TYR A 54 -3.36 0.87 16.87
C TYR A 54 -3.11 1.82 18.04
N HIS A 55 -2.28 1.39 18.98
CA HIS A 55 -1.98 2.14 20.18
C HIS A 55 -0.80 3.08 19.95
N HIS A 56 -0.96 4.34 20.36
CA HIS A 56 0.10 5.35 20.31
C HIS A 56 0.55 5.68 21.73
N ASP A 57 1.85 5.78 21.94
CA ASP A 57 2.46 6.19 23.21
C ASP A 57 2.44 7.71 23.36
N VAL A 58 2.62 8.43 22.26
CA VAL A 58 2.67 9.89 22.23
C VAL A 58 1.81 10.43 21.10
N TYR A 59 1.02 11.46 21.41
CA TYR A 59 0.27 12.24 20.44
C TYR A 59 0.88 13.64 20.36
N VAL A 60 1.26 14.04 19.14
CA VAL A 60 1.72 15.40 18.84
C VAL A 60 0.54 16.12 18.22
N GLU A 61 -0.09 16.98 19.01
CA GLU A 61 -1.33 17.67 18.67
C GLU A 61 -1.10 19.19 18.68
N PRO A 62 -0.73 19.80 17.54
CA PRO A 62 -0.54 21.25 17.50
C PRO A 62 -1.87 21.96 17.72
N ASP A 63 -1.86 23.06 18.49
CA ASP A 63 -3.05 23.87 18.75
C ASP A 63 -3.45 24.64 17.48
N PRO A 64 -4.66 24.40 16.90
CA PRO A 64 -5.11 25.13 15.72
C PRO A 64 -5.24 26.64 15.92
N ALA A 65 -5.42 27.11 17.15
CA ALA A 65 -5.55 28.54 17.48
C ALA A 65 -4.20 29.22 17.75
N ASN A 66 -3.17 28.45 18.11
CA ASN A 66 -1.84 28.96 18.43
C ASN A 66 -0.77 28.02 17.89
N LEU A 67 -0.48 28.17 16.59
CA LEU A 67 0.49 27.36 15.88
C LEU A 67 1.91 27.71 16.31
N ASP A 68 2.49 26.86 17.15
CA ASP A 68 3.89 26.97 17.58
C ASP A 68 4.67 25.72 17.15
N PRO A 69 5.57 25.83 16.15
CA PRO A 69 6.35 24.68 15.68
C PRO A 69 7.37 24.21 16.71
N GLN A 70 7.75 25.06 17.70
CA GLN A 70 8.67 24.66 18.75
C GLN A 70 8.03 23.62 19.68
N ILE A 71 6.75 23.78 20.03
CA ILE A 71 6.01 22.80 20.85
C ILE A 71 5.98 21.43 20.16
N VAL A 72 5.76 21.43 18.84
CA VAL A 72 5.74 20.21 18.02
C VAL A 72 7.14 19.56 18.02
N ALA A 73 8.20 20.36 17.82
CA ALA A 73 9.58 19.88 17.85
C ALA A 73 9.96 19.28 19.22
N ASP A 74 9.61 19.97 20.31
CA ASP A 74 9.89 19.54 21.68
C ASP A 74 9.18 18.21 22.02
N GLU A 75 7.92 18.05 21.60
CA GLU A 75 7.17 16.81 21.79
C GLU A 75 7.75 15.63 20.99
N ILE A 76 8.21 15.86 19.76
CA ILE A 76 8.91 14.83 18.98
C ILE A 76 10.25 14.48 19.65
N ALA A 77 11.01 15.47 20.11
CA ALA A 77 12.26 15.24 20.82
C ALA A 77 12.04 14.46 22.13
N ARG A 78 10.95 14.73 22.85
CA ARG A 78 10.51 13.96 24.02
C ARG A 78 10.22 12.51 23.67
N ALA A 79 9.55 12.24 22.55
CA ALA A 79 9.29 10.87 22.08
C ALA A 79 10.59 10.13 21.71
N VAL A 80 11.54 10.82 21.08
CA VAL A 80 12.89 10.26 20.79
C VAL A 80 13.64 9.94 22.08
N ALA A 81 13.63 10.84 23.06
CA ALA A 81 14.25 10.60 24.36
C ALA A 81 13.63 9.40 25.06
N MET A 82 12.29 9.25 25.01
CA MET A 82 11.58 8.11 25.59
C MET A 82 11.99 6.79 24.95
N ALA A 83 12.06 6.73 23.60
CA ALA A 83 12.47 5.53 22.88
C ALA A 83 13.90 5.10 23.22
N HIS A 84 14.80 6.08 23.32
CA HIS A 84 16.19 5.85 23.71
C HIS A 84 16.31 5.40 25.17
N ASP A 85 15.66 6.09 26.11
CA ASP A 85 15.85 5.87 27.54
C ASP A 85 15.16 4.61 28.05
N GLU A 86 13.97 4.32 27.53
CA GLU A 86 13.23 3.11 27.88
C GLU A 86 13.70 1.90 27.05
N ASN A 87 14.52 2.13 26.01
CA ASN A 87 15.02 1.13 25.07
C ASN A 87 13.90 0.20 24.56
N ARG A 88 12.77 0.80 24.17
CA ARG A 88 11.62 0.09 23.62
C ARG A 88 11.04 0.83 22.42
N TYR A 89 10.21 0.12 21.68
CA TYR A 89 9.46 0.68 20.56
C TYR A 89 8.46 1.73 21.05
N ILE A 90 8.49 2.93 20.47
CA ILE A 90 7.57 4.04 20.77
C ILE A 90 6.75 4.38 19.53
N ASN A 91 5.43 4.36 19.67
CA ASN A 91 4.48 4.77 18.65
C ASN A 91 4.12 6.25 18.81
N LEU A 92 4.51 7.07 17.83
CA LEU A 92 4.23 8.51 17.80
C LEU A 92 3.16 8.82 16.77
N LYS A 93 2.11 9.51 17.20
CA LYS A 93 1.07 10.05 16.32
C LYS A 93 1.36 11.52 15.99
N LEU A 94 1.50 11.84 14.71
CA LEU A 94 1.58 13.23 14.25
C LEU A 94 0.20 13.65 13.77
N SER A 95 -0.52 14.42 14.59
CA SER A 95 -1.89 14.82 14.28
C SER A 95 -1.89 16.00 13.31
N SER A 96 -2.72 15.91 12.27
CA SER A 96 -2.94 17.03 11.35
C SER A 96 -3.76 18.14 12.02
N VAL A 97 -3.53 19.37 11.60
CA VAL A 97 -4.23 20.53 12.13
C VAL A 97 -5.37 20.91 11.19
N ARG A 98 -6.61 20.63 11.59
CA ARG A 98 -7.80 20.97 10.80
C ARG A 98 -8.25 22.40 11.09
N LEU A 99 -8.23 23.26 10.09
CA LEU A 99 -8.69 24.66 10.19
C LEU A 99 -10.13 24.84 9.71
N GLY A 100 -10.65 23.91 8.91
CA GLY A 100 -12.01 23.99 8.37
C GLY A 100 -12.53 22.67 7.81
N ALA A 101 -13.65 22.74 7.09
CA ALA A 101 -14.23 21.55 6.47
C ALA A 101 -13.31 20.93 5.41
N ASP A 102 -12.61 21.78 4.65
CA ASP A 102 -11.72 21.45 3.55
C ASP A 102 -10.39 22.22 3.67
N HIS A 103 -9.94 22.55 4.88
CA HIS A 103 -8.73 23.34 5.11
C HIS A 103 -7.90 22.72 6.24
N TRP A 104 -6.61 22.52 5.98
CA TRP A 104 -5.65 21.98 6.94
C TRP A 104 -4.37 22.77 6.92
N GLN A 105 -3.82 23.03 8.10
CA GLN A 105 -2.48 23.61 8.22
C GLN A 105 -1.45 22.52 8.01
N GLN A 106 -0.63 22.65 6.95
CA GLN A 106 0.47 21.73 6.68
C GLN A 106 1.64 22.01 7.62
N TYR A 107 2.35 20.96 8.04
CA TYR A 107 3.68 21.08 8.63
C TYR A 107 4.57 19.91 8.22
N ASN A 108 5.88 20.16 8.20
CA ASN A 108 6.89 19.18 7.86
C ASN A 108 7.78 18.90 9.06
N VAL A 109 8.14 17.64 9.23
CA VAL A 109 9.08 17.17 10.27
C VAL A 109 10.29 16.54 9.59
N THR A 110 11.48 17.01 9.96
CA THR A 110 12.75 16.46 9.49
C THR A 110 13.70 16.21 10.65
N PHE A 111 14.53 15.17 10.52
CA PHE A 111 15.56 14.83 11.51
C PHE A 111 16.94 15.16 10.93
N ASP A 112 17.62 16.15 11.50
CA ASP A 112 19.01 16.47 11.19
C ASP A 112 19.91 15.63 12.11
N ASN A 113 20.38 14.50 11.56
CA ASN A 113 21.22 13.55 12.29
C ASN A 113 22.65 14.06 12.53
N GLU A 114 23.12 15.07 11.80
CA GLU A 114 24.46 15.65 11.99
C GLU A 114 24.46 16.58 13.21
N LYS A 115 23.43 17.43 13.30
CA LYS A 115 23.24 18.34 14.44
C LYS A 115 22.51 17.69 15.61
N LYS A 116 21.96 16.48 15.42
CA LYS A 116 21.10 15.78 16.38
C LYS A 116 19.96 16.70 16.83
N GLU A 117 19.18 17.17 15.86
CA GLU A 117 17.96 17.93 16.13
C GLU A 117 16.79 17.45 15.25
N VAL A 118 15.58 17.63 15.76
CA VAL A 118 14.36 17.59 14.96
C VAL A 118 13.99 19.01 14.58
N VAL A 119 13.64 19.21 13.31
CA VAL A 119 13.24 20.49 12.75
C VAL A 119 11.80 20.39 12.28
N VAL A 120 10.97 21.32 12.74
CA VAL A 120 9.55 21.42 12.36
C VAL A 120 9.31 22.75 11.68
N THR A 121 8.64 22.70 10.53
CA THR A 121 8.28 23.90 9.77
C THR A 121 6.81 23.85 9.41
N PHE A 122 6.07 24.92 9.68
CA PHE A 122 4.72 25.06 9.15
C PHE A 122 4.78 25.53 7.70
N GLY A 123 3.89 24.96 6.87
CA GLY A 123 3.74 25.30 5.46
C GLY A 123 2.43 26.05 5.17
N PRO A 124 1.95 26.06 3.92
CA PRO A 124 0.67 26.67 3.57
C PRO A 124 -0.51 25.94 4.20
N VAL A 125 -1.68 26.58 4.15
CA VAL A 125 -2.95 25.88 4.34
C VAL A 125 -3.26 25.12 3.06
N VAL A 126 -3.62 23.84 3.15
CA VAL A 126 -3.99 23.01 2.01
C VAL A 126 -5.45 22.58 2.08
N ASN A 127 -6.02 22.23 0.92
CA ASN A 127 -7.32 21.58 0.83
C ASN A 127 -7.22 20.04 0.91
N THR A 128 -8.35 19.32 0.80
CA THR A 128 -8.36 17.83 0.91
C THR A 128 -7.54 17.19 -0.21
N GLY A 129 -7.42 17.87 -1.34
CA GLY A 129 -6.59 17.46 -2.47
C GLY A 129 -5.11 17.77 -2.30
N GLN A 130 -4.68 18.20 -1.11
CA GLN A 130 -3.30 18.61 -0.78
C GLN A 130 -2.83 19.82 -1.61
N VAL A 131 -3.74 20.58 -2.20
CA VAL A 131 -3.40 21.77 -2.98
C VAL A 131 -3.30 22.97 -2.05
N PRO A 132 -2.17 23.70 -2.05
CA PRO A 132 -2.02 24.94 -1.28
C PRO A 132 -3.10 25.98 -1.63
N ILE A 133 -3.62 26.65 -0.62
CA ILE A 133 -4.58 27.73 -0.78
C ILE A 133 -3.80 29.03 -1.04
N PRO A 134 -4.05 29.72 -2.16
CA PRO A 134 -3.30 30.93 -2.51
C PRO A 134 -3.35 32.00 -1.42
N GLY A 135 -2.21 32.59 -1.09
CA GLY A 135 -2.07 33.64 -0.07
C GLY A 135 -1.92 33.11 1.35
N THR A 136 -1.70 31.80 1.52
CA THR A 136 -1.46 31.16 2.82
C THR A 136 -0.02 30.68 3.03
N GLU A 137 0.84 30.84 2.02
CA GLU A 137 2.21 30.33 1.98
C GLU A 137 3.12 30.95 3.06
N ASP A 138 2.89 32.22 3.41
CA ASP A 138 3.70 32.98 4.36
C ASP A 138 3.03 33.15 5.74
N LEU A 139 1.88 32.50 6.00
CA LEU A 139 1.09 32.76 7.21
C LEU A 139 1.74 32.21 8.50
N THR A 140 2.73 31.32 8.40
CA THR A 140 3.33 30.62 9.53
C THR A 140 4.86 30.54 9.41
N THR A 141 5.54 31.67 9.57
CA THR A 141 7.01 31.78 9.43
C THR A 141 7.81 31.25 10.65
N GLY A 142 7.38 30.15 11.25
CA GLY A 142 8.03 29.57 12.42
C GLY A 142 8.83 28.31 12.07
N VAL A 143 10.07 28.23 12.54
CA VAL A 143 10.87 27.00 12.54
C VAL A 143 11.08 26.59 13.99
N GLY A 144 10.55 25.43 14.37
CA GLY A 144 10.83 24.78 15.64
C GLY A 144 12.07 23.91 15.52
N ARG A 145 12.97 23.98 16.49
CA ARG A 145 14.16 23.12 16.55
C ARG A 145 14.34 22.59 17.95
N ALA A 146 14.40 21.27 18.10
CA ALA A 146 14.63 20.65 19.39
C ALA A 146 15.77 19.63 19.30
N PRO A 147 16.72 19.64 20.25
CA PRO A 147 17.79 18.64 20.28
C PRO A 147 17.20 17.25 20.55
N ILE A 148 17.66 16.24 19.79
CA ILE A 148 17.27 14.85 19.97
C ILE A 148 18.40 14.07 20.65
N LYS A 149 18.02 13.16 21.56
CA LYS A 149 18.98 12.39 22.37
C LYS A 149 19.80 11.40 21.54
N SER A 150 19.21 10.91 20.45
CA SER A 150 19.79 9.89 19.59
C SER A 150 19.50 10.19 18.13
N ARG A 151 20.27 9.57 17.22
CA ARG A 151 20.03 9.69 15.77
C ARG A 151 18.78 8.91 15.42
N VAL A 152 18.03 9.44 14.46
CA VAL A 152 16.82 8.85 13.93
C VAL A 152 17.07 8.54 12.46
N ILE A 153 17.38 7.26 12.18
CA ILE A 153 17.66 6.77 10.84
C ILE A 153 16.33 6.61 10.12
N GLN A 154 16.16 7.36 9.04
CA GLN A 154 15.00 7.27 8.17
C GLN A 154 15.33 6.33 7.01
N THR A 155 14.60 5.23 6.91
CA THR A 155 14.68 4.29 5.78
C THR A 155 13.72 4.67 4.64
N TYR A 156 12.86 5.65 4.88
CA TYR A 156 11.95 6.25 3.90
C TYR A 156 12.48 7.64 3.53
N ASP A 157 12.66 7.88 2.22
CA ASP A 157 13.45 9.02 1.70
C ASP A 157 12.62 10.29 1.46
N ALA A 158 11.64 10.57 2.34
CA ALA A 158 10.82 11.77 2.24
C ALA A 158 10.64 12.43 3.60
N ALA A 159 10.72 13.76 3.63
CA ALA A 159 10.34 14.54 4.80
C ALA A 159 8.91 14.16 5.24
N LEU A 160 8.67 14.10 6.55
CA LEU A 160 7.34 13.75 7.05
C LEU A 160 6.42 14.95 6.93
N LYS A 161 5.72 15.03 5.81
CA LYS A 161 4.67 16.03 5.55
C LYS A 161 3.37 15.60 6.25
N VAL A 162 2.81 16.51 7.03
CA VAL A 162 1.55 16.35 7.75
C VAL A 162 0.58 17.41 7.27
N ASP A 163 -0.44 17.02 6.51
CA ASP A 163 -1.22 17.98 5.74
C ASP A 163 -2.72 17.67 5.64
N ILE A 164 -3.18 16.42 5.78
CA ILE A 164 -4.61 16.08 5.69
C ILE A 164 -5.05 14.93 6.61
N PHE A 165 -6.37 14.76 6.73
CA PHE A 165 -7.06 13.74 7.52
C PHE A 165 -6.72 13.76 9.01
N ASP A 166 -5.99 12.74 9.48
CA ASP A 166 -5.58 12.54 10.88
C ASP A 166 -4.05 12.58 10.99
N GLY A 167 -3.32 12.91 9.91
CA GLY A 167 -1.87 12.84 9.83
C GLY A 167 -1.28 11.41 9.88
N PRO A 168 0.05 11.26 9.80
CA PRO A 168 0.73 9.97 9.83
C PRO A 168 0.96 9.42 11.25
N THR A 169 1.40 8.17 11.32
CA THR A 169 1.94 7.53 12.53
C THR A 169 3.36 7.11 12.22
N ILE A 170 4.29 7.35 13.15
CA ILE A 170 5.67 6.89 13.05
C ILE A 170 6.01 6.01 14.24
N GLY A 171 6.81 4.98 13.99
CA GLY A 171 7.39 4.11 15.02
C GLY A 171 8.86 4.44 15.21
N LEU A 172 9.29 4.62 16.46
CA LEU A 172 10.69 4.81 16.84
C LEU A 172 11.20 3.50 17.45
N LYS A 173 12.01 2.77 16.68
CA LYS A 173 12.51 1.45 17.05
C LYS A 173 13.99 1.51 17.43
N PRO A 174 14.37 1.08 18.64
CA PRO A 174 15.78 0.97 18.99
C PRO A 174 16.51 -0.03 18.09
N LEU A 175 17.65 0.38 17.52
CA LEU A 175 18.50 -0.47 16.68
C LEU A 175 19.40 -1.42 17.48
N GLY A 176 19.57 -1.16 18.79
CA GLY A 176 20.40 -1.97 19.68
C GLY A 176 21.91 -1.83 19.42
N ASN A 177 22.34 -0.80 18.69
CA ASN A 177 23.74 -0.43 18.59
C ASN A 177 24.22 0.30 19.86
N GLU A 178 25.53 0.36 20.07
CA GLU A 178 26.12 1.01 21.26
C GLU A 178 25.79 2.51 21.36
N GLU A 179 25.50 3.15 20.22
CA GLU A 179 25.12 4.57 20.13
C GLU A 179 23.66 4.83 20.51
N GLY A 180 22.82 3.78 20.62
CA GLY A 180 21.40 3.90 20.96
C GLY A 180 20.55 4.50 19.83
N ASP A 181 20.95 4.36 18.58
CA ASP A 181 20.24 4.90 17.42
C ASP A 181 18.85 4.29 17.26
N LEU A 182 17.95 5.07 16.67
CA LEU A 182 16.57 4.69 16.43
C LEU A 182 16.32 4.57 14.92
N ASP A 183 15.61 3.53 14.51
CA ASP A 183 15.03 3.39 13.17
C ASP A 183 13.63 3.98 13.18
N LEU A 184 13.33 4.81 12.18
CA LEU A 184 12.02 5.42 11.99
C LEU A 184 11.21 4.59 11.01
N GLU A 185 10.19 3.91 11.52
CA GLU A 185 9.25 3.13 10.73
C GLU A 185 8.01 3.99 10.39
N PHE A 186 7.82 4.30 9.10
CA PHE A 186 6.64 5.03 8.63
C PHE A 186 5.42 4.10 8.56
N LEU A 187 4.30 4.53 9.17
CA LEU A 187 3.05 3.77 9.29
C LEU A 187 3.31 2.35 9.83
N PRO A 188 3.75 2.22 11.09
CA PRO A 188 4.22 0.94 11.62
C PRO A 188 3.13 -0.13 11.68
N TRP A 189 1.86 0.27 11.83
CA TRP A 189 0.71 -0.64 11.74
C TRP A 189 0.41 -1.15 10.33
N HIS A 190 0.91 -0.48 9.30
CA HIS A 190 0.65 -0.86 7.92
C HIS A 190 1.71 -1.87 7.45
N ARG A 191 1.25 -2.91 6.74
CA ARG A 191 2.10 -3.95 6.13
C ARG A 191 2.81 -4.89 7.10
N GLU A 192 2.23 -5.06 8.27
CA GLU A 192 2.60 -6.11 9.22
C GLU A 192 1.87 -7.43 8.90
N TRP A 193 0.95 -7.84 9.77
CA TRP A 193 0.32 -9.15 9.73
C TRP A 193 -0.60 -9.36 8.53
N SER A 194 -1.30 -8.30 8.12
CA SER A 194 -2.24 -8.26 7.00
C SER A 194 -1.53 -8.27 5.64
N HIS A 195 -0.23 -8.03 5.55
CA HIS A 195 0.51 -8.03 4.28
C HIS A 195 1.50 -9.20 4.24
N SER A 196 1.00 -10.36 4.61
CA SER A 196 1.73 -11.61 4.66
C SER A 196 1.10 -12.68 3.76
N LEU A 197 1.94 -13.49 3.12
CA LEU A 197 1.49 -14.61 2.28
C LEU A 197 0.78 -15.68 3.12
N THR A 198 1.23 -15.84 4.34
CA THR A 198 0.68 -16.70 5.38
C THR A 198 -0.74 -16.31 5.76
N MET A 199 -1.06 -15.01 5.89
CA MET A 199 -2.44 -14.56 6.10
C MET A 199 -3.33 -14.90 4.89
N GLY A 200 -2.85 -14.65 3.67
CA GLY A 200 -3.58 -15.04 2.45
C GLY A 200 -3.87 -16.54 2.40
N ALA A 201 -2.88 -17.38 2.73
CA ALA A 201 -3.06 -18.83 2.81
C ALA A 201 -4.02 -19.26 3.94
N PHE A 202 -3.96 -18.59 5.10
CA PHE A 202 -4.88 -18.82 6.21
C PHE A 202 -6.33 -18.52 5.84
N LEU A 203 -6.60 -17.37 5.20
CA LEU A 203 -7.93 -17.03 4.70
C LEU A 203 -8.43 -18.02 3.65
N GLY A 204 -7.54 -18.46 2.74
CA GLY A 204 -7.85 -19.54 1.80
C GLY A 204 -8.21 -20.83 2.51
N LEU A 205 -7.50 -21.19 3.59
CA LEU A 205 -7.77 -22.40 4.38
C LEU A 205 -9.12 -22.30 5.09
N LEU A 206 -9.47 -21.14 5.64
CA LEU A 206 -10.79 -20.88 6.22
C LEU A 206 -11.90 -21.05 5.19
N TRP A 207 -11.71 -20.55 3.96
CA TRP A 207 -12.64 -20.81 2.86
C TRP A 207 -12.77 -22.30 2.59
N MET A 208 -11.66 -23.01 2.45
CA MET A 208 -11.66 -24.44 2.14
C MET A 208 -12.42 -25.23 3.21
N ILE A 209 -12.13 -24.98 4.48
CA ILE A 209 -12.81 -25.62 5.61
C ILE A 209 -14.31 -25.25 5.61
N GLY A 210 -14.64 -23.97 5.44
CA GLY A 210 -16.02 -23.49 5.40
C GLY A 210 -16.82 -24.12 4.27
N ALA A 211 -16.26 -24.17 3.06
CA ALA A 211 -16.87 -24.81 1.89
C ALA A 211 -17.04 -26.32 2.11
N MET A 212 -16.05 -26.99 2.71
CA MET A 212 -16.14 -28.42 3.04
C MET A 212 -17.17 -28.71 4.13
N LEU A 213 -17.30 -27.87 5.15
CA LEU A 213 -18.29 -28.05 6.23
C LEU A 213 -19.71 -27.74 5.75
N TRP A 214 -19.87 -26.65 5.00
CA TRP A 214 -21.15 -26.26 4.42
C TRP A 214 -21.66 -27.31 3.43
N ALA A 215 -20.77 -27.90 2.64
CA ALA A 215 -21.11 -28.97 1.72
C ALA A 215 -21.18 -30.37 2.37
N GLY A 216 -20.43 -30.61 3.46
CA GLY A 216 -20.40 -31.88 4.16
C GLY A 216 -21.65 -32.16 4.99
N LEU A 217 -22.32 -31.12 5.50
CA LEU A 217 -23.56 -31.24 6.27
C LEU A 217 -24.72 -31.83 5.44
N PRO A 218 -24.99 -31.36 4.20
CA PRO A 218 -26.11 -31.86 3.38
C PRO A 218 -25.80 -33.15 2.61
N VAL A 219 -24.53 -33.46 2.30
CA VAL A 219 -24.14 -34.67 1.54
C VAL A 219 -24.43 -35.97 2.31
N LEU A 220 -24.58 -35.89 3.64
CA LEU A 220 -24.97 -37.01 4.49
C LEU A 220 -26.50 -37.21 4.56
N GLU A 221 -27.29 -36.20 4.21
CA GLU A 221 -28.75 -36.26 4.20
C GLU A 221 -29.27 -36.53 2.79
N GLY A 222 -29.53 -37.80 2.47
CA GLY A 222 -30.31 -38.19 1.29
C GLY A 222 -29.56 -38.86 0.14
N LEU A 223 -28.24 -38.99 0.20
CA LEU A 223 -27.48 -39.78 -0.79
C LEU A 223 -27.41 -41.25 -0.38
N THR A 224 -28.15 -42.12 -1.08
CA THR A 224 -28.04 -43.57 -0.94
C THR A 224 -27.07 -44.13 -1.98
N GLY A 225 -25.85 -44.48 -1.55
CA GLY A 225 -24.87 -45.19 -2.38
C GLY A 225 -23.49 -44.52 -2.42
N TRP A 226 -22.45 -45.35 -2.29
CA TRP A 226 -21.06 -44.91 -2.13
C TRP A 226 -20.54 -44.03 -3.29
N LYS A 227 -21.00 -44.26 -4.53
CA LYS A 227 -20.61 -43.44 -5.69
C LYS A 227 -21.16 -42.01 -5.65
N ALA A 228 -22.39 -41.85 -5.17
CA ALA A 228 -23.03 -40.54 -5.07
C ALA A 228 -22.40 -39.72 -3.94
N ILE A 229 -22.09 -40.38 -2.82
CA ILE A 229 -21.35 -39.79 -1.70
C ILE A 229 -19.95 -39.36 -2.15
N LEU A 230 -19.19 -40.22 -2.84
CA LEU A 230 -17.87 -39.86 -3.36
C LEU A 230 -17.90 -38.76 -4.42
N GLY A 231 -18.89 -38.79 -5.32
CA GLY A 231 -19.05 -37.76 -6.35
C GLY A 231 -19.39 -36.38 -5.77
N GLY A 232 -20.26 -36.33 -4.76
CA GLY A 232 -20.55 -35.12 -3.99
C GLY A 232 -19.29 -34.60 -3.29
N LEU A 233 -18.62 -35.44 -2.49
CA LEU A 233 -17.38 -35.08 -1.81
C LEU A 233 -16.31 -34.53 -2.76
N PHE A 234 -16.14 -35.13 -3.94
CA PHE A 234 -15.16 -34.69 -4.93
C PHE A 234 -15.51 -33.32 -5.55
N THR A 235 -16.78 -33.09 -5.89
CA THR A 235 -17.25 -31.81 -6.44
C THR A 235 -17.14 -30.68 -5.42
N HIS A 236 -17.37 -30.96 -4.15
CA HIS A 236 -17.25 -29.96 -3.10
C HIS A 236 -15.80 -29.69 -2.72
N TYR A 237 -14.95 -30.74 -2.74
CA TYR A 237 -13.51 -30.59 -2.60
C TYR A 237 -12.93 -29.71 -3.72
N SER A 238 -13.41 -29.86 -4.97
CA SER A 238 -12.91 -29.05 -6.09
C SER A 238 -13.20 -27.57 -5.89
N VAL A 239 -14.43 -27.19 -5.52
CA VAL A 239 -14.78 -25.77 -5.26
C VAL A 239 -14.04 -25.21 -4.04
N ALA A 240 -13.90 -26.01 -2.97
CA ALA A 240 -13.16 -25.62 -1.78
C ALA A 240 -11.68 -25.32 -2.10
N TRP A 241 -11.04 -26.21 -2.87
CA TRP A 241 -9.67 -26.04 -3.34
C TRP A 241 -9.51 -24.86 -4.30
N GLN A 242 -10.42 -24.71 -5.26
CA GLN A 242 -10.40 -23.59 -6.22
C GLN A 242 -10.48 -22.24 -5.51
N GLY A 243 -11.35 -22.12 -4.50
CA GLY A 243 -11.43 -20.91 -3.69
C GLY A 243 -10.20 -20.68 -2.81
N PHE A 244 -9.63 -21.74 -2.21
CA PHE A 244 -8.36 -21.66 -1.50
C PHE A 244 -7.27 -21.03 -2.38
N ILE A 245 -7.07 -21.57 -3.58
CA ILE A 245 -6.03 -21.08 -4.51
C ILE A 245 -6.32 -19.67 -4.96
N THR A 246 -7.58 -19.36 -5.28
CA THR A 246 -7.97 -18.01 -5.71
C THR A 246 -7.65 -16.99 -4.63
N ILE A 247 -8.08 -17.24 -3.38
CA ILE A 247 -7.84 -16.33 -2.25
C ILE A 247 -6.35 -16.19 -1.98
N ALA A 248 -5.62 -17.30 -1.84
CA ALA A 248 -4.19 -17.26 -1.50
C ALA A 248 -3.36 -16.56 -2.58
N ALA A 249 -3.61 -16.83 -3.86
CA ALA A 249 -2.87 -16.22 -4.96
C ALA A 249 -3.23 -14.74 -5.15
N CYS A 250 -4.52 -14.38 -5.09
CA CYS A 250 -4.97 -13.00 -5.29
C CYS A 250 -4.64 -12.09 -4.09
N TYR A 251 -4.55 -12.65 -2.88
CA TYR A 251 -3.99 -11.93 -1.74
C TYR A 251 -2.47 -11.84 -1.84
N GLY A 252 -1.81 -12.92 -2.28
CA GLY A 252 -0.36 -12.97 -2.42
C GLY A 252 0.20 -11.98 -3.44
N ILE A 253 -0.52 -11.70 -4.54
CA ILE A 253 -0.05 -10.71 -5.52
C ILE A 253 0.05 -9.32 -4.90
N HIS A 254 -0.88 -8.94 -4.01
CA HIS A 254 -0.78 -7.68 -3.27
C HIS A 254 0.54 -7.60 -2.49
N VAL A 255 0.86 -8.67 -1.75
CA VAL A 255 2.08 -8.74 -0.94
C VAL A 255 3.34 -8.66 -1.82
N ILE A 256 3.33 -9.34 -2.98
CA ILE A 256 4.45 -9.29 -3.94
C ILE A 256 4.62 -7.88 -4.51
N GLU A 257 3.52 -7.24 -4.88
CA GLU A 257 3.50 -5.88 -5.41
C GLU A 257 4.05 -4.86 -4.41
N ASP A 258 3.80 -5.08 -3.12
CA ASP A 258 4.33 -4.25 -2.06
C ASP A 258 5.85 -4.37 -1.89
N GLN A 259 6.43 -5.52 -2.22
CA GLN A 259 7.88 -5.70 -2.26
C GLN A 259 8.55 -4.93 -3.40
N LEU A 260 7.81 -4.46 -4.41
CA LEU A 260 8.35 -3.56 -5.44
C LEU A 260 8.45 -2.11 -4.94
N GLY A 261 7.74 -1.78 -3.87
CA GLY A 261 7.72 -0.45 -3.27
C GLY A 261 8.89 -0.19 -2.32
N HIS A 262 8.83 0.94 -1.60
CA HIS A 262 9.86 1.32 -0.62
C HIS A 262 9.65 0.62 0.73
N MET A 263 8.40 0.56 1.20
CA MET A 263 8.11 0.09 2.54
C MET A 263 8.12 -1.44 2.71
N GLY A 264 8.07 -2.20 1.61
CA GLY A 264 7.98 -3.67 1.63
C GLY A 264 6.84 -4.18 2.51
N SER A 265 7.00 -5.34 3.15
CA SER A 265 6.01 -5.96 4.05
C SER A 265 6.63 -7.05 4.93
N ASN A 266 5.88 -7.54 5.94
CA ASN A 266 6.23 -8.74 6.67
C ASN A 266 5.70 -10.01 5.96
N ILE A 267 6.51 -10.58 5.07
CA ILE A 267 6.11 -11.62 4.11
C ILE A 267 5.52 -12.88 4.79
N PHE A 268 6.02 -13.29 5.95
CA PHE A 268 5.69 -14.58 6.58
C PHE A 268 5.18 -14.46 8.03
N TYR A 269 4.53 -13.36 8.40
CA TYR A 269 3.88 -13.24 9.72
C TYR A 269 2.94 -14.44 10.03
N PRO A 270 2.93 -15.05 11.21
CA PRO A 270 3.63 -14.66 12.44
C PRO A 270 5.00 -15.32 12.62
N PHE A 271 5.51 -16.07 11.63
CA PHE A 271 6.82 -16.72 11.72
C PHE A 271 7.96 -15.70 11.70
N THR A 272 7.76 -14.57 11.02
CA THR A 272 8.64 -13.40 11.02
C THR A 272 7.96 -12.22 11.72
N LYS A 273 8.74 -11.44 12.48
CA LYS A 273 8.26 -10.24 13.19
C LYS A 273 8.65 -8.93 12.51
N ASN A 274 9.78 -8.92 11.81
CA ASN A 274 10.29 -7.72 11.15
C ASN A 274 9.78 -7.64 9.72
N ARG A 275 9.57 -6.41 9.25
CA ARG A 275 9.29 -6.12 7.84
C ARG A 275 10.56 -6.35 7.01
N THR A 276 10.38 -6.89 5.82
CA THR A 276 11.42 -6.92 4.79
C THR A 276 11.28 -5.64 3.96
N PRO A 277 12.33 -4.81 3.84
CA PRO A 277 12.32 -3.64 2.97
C PRO A 277 12.03 -4.06 1.52
N GLY A 278 11.31 -3.21 0.79
CA GLY A 278 11.05 -3.45 -0.62
C GLY A 278 12.23 -3.05 -1.51
N LEU A 279 12.10 -3.32 -2.81
CA LEU A 279 13.13 -3.08 -3.83
C LEU A 279 13.30 -1.61 -4.23
N GLN A 280 12.41 -0.72 -3.75
CA GLN A 280 12.45 0.72 -4.04
C GLN A 280 12.35 1.04 -5.55
N TRP A 281 11.66 0.20 -6.32
CA TRP A 281 11.51 0.41 -7.77
C TRP A 281 10.35 1.34 -8.11
N MET A 282 9.42 1.51 -7.19
CA MET A 282 8.18 2.27 -7.41
C MET A 282 7.77 3.00 -6.13
N HIS A 283 7.22 4.20 -6.29
CA HIS A 283 6.49 4.92 -5.27
C HIS A 283 4.97 4.79 -5.49
N SER A 284 4.17 4.87 -4.42
CA SER A 284 2.71 4.76 -4.52
C SER A 284 2.10 5.92 -5.32
N GLY A 285 2.76 7.08 -5.30
CA GLY A 285 2.40 8.28 -6.07
C GLY A 285 2.67 8.17 -7.58
N ASP A 286 3.52 7.24 -8.02
CA ASP A 286 3.97 7.20 -9.41
C ASP A 286 2.84 6.81 -10.36
N GLY A 287 2.43 7.75 -11.22
CA GLY A 287 1.33 7.53 -12.15
C GLY A 287 1.61 6.40 -13.15
N LEU A 288 2.82 6.34 -13.71
CA LEU A 288 3.19 5.40 -14.77
C LEU A 288 3.21 3.93 -14.30
N PRO A 289 3.93 3.55 -13.22
CA PRO A 289 3.81 2.26 -12.55
C PRO A 289 2.37 1.78 -12.34
N ASN A 290 1.54 2.61 -11.70
CA ASN A 290 0.15 2.26 -11.43
C ASN A 290 -0.65 2.03 -12.73
N PHE A 291 -0.49 2.93 -13.70
CA PHE A 291 -1.15 2.82 -15.00
C PHE A 291 -0.75 1.53 -15.73
N LEU A 292 0.56 1.25 -15.83
CA LEU A 292 1.06 0.09 -16.54
C LEU A 292 0.60 -1.22 -15.89
N THR A 293 0.64 -1.33 -14.57
CA THR A 293 0.16 -2.53 -13.87
C THR A 293 -1.32 -2.77 -14.12
N VAL A 294 -2.17 -1.72 -14.03
CA VAL A 294 -3.60 -1.84 -14.35
C VAL A 294 -3.82 -2.22 -15.82
N TRP A 295 -3.09 -1.59 -16.74
CA TRP A 295 -3.23 -1.85 -18.17
C TRP A 295 -2.82 -3.28 -18.55
N ILE A 296 -1.70 -3.76 -18.01
CA ILE A 296 -1.25 -5.14 -18.19
C ILE A 296 -2.27 -6.11 -17.59
N SER A 297 -2.80 -5.83 -16.40
CA SER A 297 -3.87 -6.60 -15.78
C SER A 297 -5.11 -6.72 -16.70
N CYS A 298 -5.55 -5.62 -17.31
CA CYS A 298 -6.64 -5.64 -18.30
C CYS A 298 -6.32 -6.52 -19.52
N ILE A 299 -5.10 -6.42 -20.06
CA ILE A 299 -4.64 -7.23 -21.20
C ILE A 299 -4.66 -8.72 -20.84
N LEU A 300 -4.16 -9.09 -19.65
CA LEU A 300 -4.12 -10.48 -19.19
C LEU A 300 -5.52 -11.05 -18.95
N ILE A 301 -6.42 -10.28 -18.34
CA ILE A 301 -7.82 -10.67 -18.16
C ILE A 301 -8.47 -10.91 -19.53
N PHE A 302 -8.32 -9.96 -20.45
CA PHE A 302 -8.85 -10.08 -21.81
C PHE A 302 -8.31 -11.32 -22.51
N TRP A 303 -7.00 -11.56 -22.45
CA TRP A 303 -6.36 -12.73 -23.04
C TRP A 303 -6.93 -14.04 -22.48
N ASN A 304 -7.05 -14.12 -21.16
CA ASN A 304 -7.52 -15.33 -20.47
C ASN A 304 -9.00 -15.62 -20.73
N LEU A 305 -9.83 -14.60 -20.94
CA LEU A 305 -11.21 -14.75 -21.39
C LEU A 305 -11.25 -15.15 -22.87
N HIS A 306 -10.49 -14.47 -23.72
CA HIS A 306 -10.47 -14.72 -25.17
C HIS A 306 -10.11 -16.16 -25.51
N ARG A 307 -9.09 -16.73 -24.87
CA ARG A 307 -8.65 -18.12 -25.10
C ARG A 307 -9.70 -19.17 -24.73
N ALA A 308 -10.68 -18.83 -23.92
CA ALA A 308 -11.70 -19.75 -23.43
C ALA A 308 -13.01 -19.67 -24.23
N ILE A 309 -13.12 -18.72 -25.15
CA ILE A 309 -14.24 -18.65 -26.08
C ILE A 309 -14.10 -19.84 -27.05
N PRO A 310 -15.12 -20.71 -27.21
CA PRO A 310 -15.00 -21.92 -28.04
C PRO A 310 -14.72 -21.65 -29.52
N GLU A 311 -15.34 -20.60 -30.08
CA GLU A 311 -15.23 -20.24 -31.50
C GLU A 311 -15.08 -18.72 -31.63
N PRO A 312 -13.89 -18.17 -31.33
CA PRO A 312 -13.69 -16.73 -31.38
C PRO A 312 -13.64 -16.27 -32.84
N THR A 313 -14.33 -15.17 -33.17
CA THR A 313 -14.34 -14.58 -34.52
C THR A 313 -12.94 -14.22 -35.05
N TYR A 314 -12.02 -13.90 -34.14
CA TYR A 314 -10.65 -13.52 -34.46
C TYR A 314 -9.67 -14.39 -33.71
N HIS A 315 -8.60 -14.81 -34.36
CA HIS A 315 -7.52 -15.56 -33.74
C HIS A 315 -6.24 -14.73 -33.75
N PHE A 316 -5.65 -14.56 -32.57
CA PHE A 316 -4.36 -13.90 -32.39
C PHE A 316 -3.61 -14.54 -31.23
N SER A 317 -2.28 -14.43 -31.23
CA SER A 317 -1.46 -14.90 -30.10
C SER A 317 -1.34 -13.82 -29.02
N LEU A 318 -0.92 -14.21 -27.81
CA LEU A 318 -0.62 -13.26 -26.73
C LEU A 318 0.42 -12.23 -27.18
N LEU A 319 1.42 -12.63 -27.97
CA LEU A 319 2.41 -11.70 -28.51
C LEU A 319 1.76 -10.67 -29.43
N HIS A 320 0.85 -11.08 -30.33
CA HIS A 320 0.11 -10.14 -31.18
C HIS A 320 -0.71 -9.16 -30.34
N LEU A 321 -1.38 -9.65 -29.29
CA LEU A 321 -2.14 -8.80 -28.37
C LEU A 321 -1.22 -7.80 -27.65
N LEU A 322 -0.10 -8.24 -27.10
CA LEU A 322 0.88 -7.36 -26.44
C LEU A 322 1.45 -6.32 -27.41
N MET A 323 1.72 -6.70 -28.65
CA MET A 323 2.19 -5.76 -29.66
C MET A 323 1.17 -4.66 -29.93
N VAL A 324 -0.10 -5.03 -30.15
CA VAL A 324 -1.16 -4.06 -30.52
C VAL A 324 -1.68 -3.27 -29.32
N ALA A 325 -1.76 -3.87 -28.14
CA ALA A 325 -2.37 -3.26 -26.97
C ALA A 325 -1.38 -2.56 -26.04
N LEU A 326 -0.08 -2.86 -26.12
CA LEU A 326 0.93 -2.30 -25.21
C LEU A 326 2.10 -1.67 -25.97
N ILE A 327 2.80 -2.44 -26.80
CA ILE A 327 4.07 -2.00 -27.40
C ILE A 327 3.84 -0.90 -28.45
N ILE A 328 2.98 -1.14 -29.45
CA ILE A 328 2.72 -0.17 -30.52
C ILE A 328 2.11 1.12 -29.95
N PRO A 329 1.06 1.10 -29.12
CA PRO A 329 0.53 2.31 -28.51
C PRO A 329 1.56 3.05 -27.66
N GLY A 330 2.38 2.32 -26.88
CA GLY A 330 3.46 2.91 -26.08
C GLY A 330 4.51 3.60 -26.93
N LEU A 331 4.95 2.97 -28.04
CA LEU A 331 5.88 3.56 -28.99
C LEU A 331 5.29 4.79 -29.70
N ILE A 332 4.01 4.73 -30.10
CA ILE A 332 3.31 5.87 -30.72
C ILE A 332 3.22 7.02 -29.72
N MET A 333 2.80 6.77 -28.49
CA MET A 333 2.73 7.78 -27.44
C MET A 333 4.10 8.39 -27.14
N GLY A 334 5.15 7.55 -27.05
CA GLY A 334 6.53 8.02 -26.86
C GLY A 334 7.03 8.88 -28.01
N ALA A 335 6.74 8.47 -29.26
CA ALA A 335 7.10 9.23 -30.45
C ALA A 335 6.33 10.56 -30.55
N LEU A 336 5.03 10.56 -30.26
CA LEU A 336 4.21 11.77 -30.23
C LEU A 336 4.67 12.71 -29.12
N HIS A 337 4.92 12.19 -27.92
CA HIS A 337 5.46 12.97 -26.81
C HIS A 337 6.79 13.62 -27.21
N TRP A 338 7.73 12.84 -27.74
CA TRP A 338 9.00 13.36 -28.24
C TRP A 338 8.83 14.41 -29.34
N LEU A 339 7.88 14.21 -30.26
CA LEU A 339 7.62 15.15 -31.35
C LEU A 339 7.06 16.49 -30.82
N PHE A 340 6.12 16.44 -29.87
CA PHE A 340 5.49 17.62 -29.29
C PHE A 340 6.41 18.36 -28.31
N THR A 341 7.26 17.64 -27.58
CA THR A 341 8.27 18.25 -26.71
C THR A 341 9.57 18.54 -27.44
N ARG A 342 9.76 18.09 -28.69
CA ARG A 342 11.05 18.13 -29.41
C ARG A 342 12.22 17.59 -28.59
N GLY A 343 11.95 16.65 -27.69
CA GLY A 343 12.94 16.14 -26.75
C GLY A 343 13.40 17.14 -25.68
N THR A 344 12.76 18.31 -25.53
CA THR A 344 12.89 19.05 -24.28
C THR A 344 12.29 18.18 -23.19
N ARG A 345 13.14 17.74 -22.27
CA ARG A 345 12.65 17.29 -20.98
C ARG A 345 11.91 18.49 -20.40
N VAL A 346 10.59 18.41 -20.40
CA VAL A 346 9.86 19.03 -19.31
C VAL A 346 10.36 18.22 -18.14
N ASP A 347 11.35 18.76 -17.42
CA ASP A 347 11.53 18.34 -16.04
C ASP A 347 10.12 18.41 -15.52
N ALA A 348 9.56 17.26 -15.15
CA ALA A 348 8.33 17.28 -14.42
C ALA A 348 8.56 18.37 -13.38
N ILE A 349 7.55 19.21 -13.16
CA ILE A 349 7.37 19.66 -11.80
C ILE A 349 7.18 18.31 -11.07
N VAL A 350 8.31 17.66 -10.72
CA VAL A 350 8.51 17.04 -9.42
C VAL A 350 7.73 17.99 -8.57
N ASP A 351 6.65 17.50 -7.97
CA ASP A 351 5.98 18.31 -6.99
C ASP A 351 7.09 18.74 -6.05
N THR A 352 7.62 19.95 -6.23
CA THR A 352 8.86 20.32 -5.59
C THR A 352 8.54 20.54 -4.12
N THR A 353 7.26 20.55 -3.74
CA THR A 353 6.84 20.41 -2.36
C THR A 353 7.20 19.05 -1.73
N ASP A 354 7.54 18.02 -2.49
CA ASP A 354 8.00 16.72 -1.99
C ASP A 354 9.55 16.59 -1.96
N ASP A 355 10.28 17.37 -2.78
CA ASP A 355 11.75 17.27 -2.93
C ASP A 355 12.55 18.58 -2.63
N GLU A 356 11.90 19.72 -2.35
CA GLU A 356 12.57 21.04 -2.23
C GLU A 356 13.61 21.13 -1.10
N TRP A 357 13.63 20.18 -0.18
CA TRP A 357 14.54 20.19 0.97
C TRP A 357 15.59 19.07 0.96
N SER A 358 15.56 18.17 -0.03
CA SER A 358 16.64 17.20 -0.30
C SER A 358 17.94 17.91 -0.75
N ALA A 359 17.86 19.18 -1.14
CA ALA A 359 18.98 20.02 -1.54
C ALA A 359 20.01 20.30 -0.44
N SER A 360 19.77 19.92 0.83
CA SER A 360 20.78 20.05 1.89
C SER A 360 21.81 18.91 1.93
N LYS A 361 21.81 17.97 0.97
CA LYS A 361 22.85 16.93 0.83
C LYS A 361 23.81 17.13 -0.35
N ALA A 362 23.92 18.36 -0.85
CA ALA A 362 25.02 18.77 -1.73
C ALA A 362 25.63 20.07 -1.20
N GLY A 363 26.49 19.94 -0.20
CA GLY A 363 27.29 21.01 0.39
C GLY A 363 28.27 20.47 1.39
#